data_AF-W7C8V9-F1
#
_entry.id   AF-W7C8V9-F1
#
_cell.length_a   1.000
_cell.length_b   1.000
_cell.length_c   1.000
_cell.angle_alpha   90.00
_cell.angle_beta   90.00
_cell.angle_gamma   90.00
#
_symmetry.space_group_name_H-M   'P 1'
#
loop_
_entity.id
_entity.type
_entity.pdbx_description
1 polymer ?
#
loop_
_entity_poly.entity_id
_entity_poly.type
_entity_poly.pdbx_seq_one_letter_code
_entity_poly.pdbx_strand_id
1 'polypeptide(L)' 'MDGTLVHNALVACVNPNVSTELKVFSYLYYVLNEHDGEDILRLTDYDAFIGCIEG' A
#
# COMPACT_ATOMS: atom_id res chain seq x y z
N MET A 1 16.18 3.24 18.47
CA MET A 1 15.62 3.40 17.11
C MET A 1 16.08 2.18 16.35
N ASP A 2 15.19 1.20 16.24
CA ASP A 2 15.46 -0.01 15.46
C ASP A 2 15.57 0.43 14.00
N GLY A 3 16.72 0.16 13.37
CA GLY A 3 17.11 0.70 12.06
C GLY A 3 16.31 0.14 10.88
N THR A 4 14.99 0.02 11.01
CA THR A 4 14.11 -0.45 9.95
C THR A 4 14.05 0.59 8.84
N LEU A 5 14.57 0.22 7.67
CA LEU A 5 14.50 1.03 6.46
C LEU A 5 13.09 0.95 5.88
N VAL A 6 12.47 2.12 5.69
CA VAL A 6 11.17 2.24 5.00
C VAL A 6 11.45 2.45 3.52
N HIS A 7 11.14 1.46 2.70
CA HIS A 7 11.37 1.53 1.25
C HIS A 7 10.17 2.12 0.49
N ASN A 8 8.95 1.92 0.98
CA ASN A 8 7.72 2.38 0.34
C ASN A 8 6.81 3.06 1.37
N ALA A 9 6.11 4.13 0.96
CA ALA A 9 5.16 4.83 1.79
C ALA A 9 3.83 5.01 1.05
N LEU A 10 2.73 4.56 1.67
CA LEU A 10 1.39 4.83 1.20
C LEU A 10 0.93 6.19 1.74
N VAL A 11 0.60 7.12 0.85
CA VAL A 11 0.18 8.48 1.22
C VAL A 11 -1.21 8.76 0.66
N ALA A 12 -2.14 9.20 1.51
CA ALA A 12 -3.39 9.82 1.08
C ALA A 12 -3.65 11.13 1.78
N CYS A 13 -4.27 12.03 1.02
CA CYS A 13 -4.95 13.20 1.54
C CYS A 13 -6.40 12.80 1.84
N VAL A 14 -6.64 12.33 3.06
CA VAL A 14 -7.96 11.87 3.50
C VAL A 14 -8.72 13.04 4.12
N ASN A 15 -9.98 13.26 3.71
CA ASN A 15 -10.89 14.07 4.51
C ASN A 15 -11.36 13.23 5.70
N PRO A 16 -11.07 13.62 6.96
CA PRO A 16 -11.41 12.81 8.13
C PRO A 16 -12.91 12.59 8.31
N ASN A 17 -13.76 13.37 7.62
CA ASN A 17 -15.20 13.21 7.63
C ASN A 17 -15.74 12.21 6.59
N VAL A 18 -14.86 11.63 5.76
CA VAL A 18 -15.23 10.70 4.69
C VAL A 18 -14.77 9.28 5.06
N SER A 19 -15.69 8.50 5.65
CA SER A 19 -15.42 7.11 6.07
C SER A 19 -14.97 6.21 4.92
N THR A 20 -15.35 6.52 3.68
CA THR A 20 -15.00 5.73 2.49
C THR A 20 -13.51 5.75 2.19
N GLU A 21 -12.83 6.89 2.33
CA GLU A 21 -11.40 7.03 2.01
C GLU A 21 -10.53 6.26 3.02
N LEU A 22 -10.95 6.23 4.30
CA LEU A 22 -10.30 5.41 5.33
C LEU A 22 -10.43 3.90 5.04
N LYS A 23 -11.55 3.46 4.46
CA LYS A 23 -11.73 2.04 4.06
C LYS A 23 -10.80 1.65 2.92
N VAL A 24 -10.62 2.53 1.93
CA VAL A 24 -9.64 2.32 0.84
C VAL A 24 -8.23 2.20 1.39
N PHE A 25 -7.86 3.07 2.33
CA PHE A 25 -6.55 3.00 2.98
C PHE A 25 -6.34 1.72 3.78
N SER A 26 -7.36 1.29 4.53
CA SER A 26 -7.31 0.05 5.29
C SER A 26 -7.21 -1.18 4.38
N TYR A 27 -7.90 -1.17 3.24
CA TYR A 27 -7.81 -2.22 2.22
C TYR A 27 -6.41 -2.29 1.62
N LEU A 28 -5.85 -1.17 1.16
CA LEU A 28 -4.52 -1.13 0.57
C LEU A 28 -3.44 -1.55 1.57
N TYR A 29 -3.56 -1.13 2.84
CA TYR A 29 -2.67 -1.59 3.89
C TYR A 29 -2.77 -3.11 4.08
N TYR A 30 -3.98 -3.66 4.14
CA TYR A 30 -4.20 -5.09 4.32
C TYR A 30 -3.59 -5.90 3.17
N VAL A 31 -3.97 -5.60 1.92
CA VAL A 31 -3.52 -6.33 0.73
C VAL A 31 -2.00 -6.25 0.59
N LEU A 32 -1.40 -5.07 0.70
CA LEU A 32 0.06 -4.93 0.59
C LEU A 32 0.81 -5.69 1.69
N ASN A 33 0.24 -5.88 2.89
CA ASN A 33 0.90 -6.68 3.92
C ASN A 33 0.74 -8.20 3.73
N GLU A 34 -0.10 -8.67 2.79
CA GLU A 34 -0.19 -10.10 2.43
C GLU A 34 0.92 -10.54 1.46
N HIS A 35 1.62 -9.60 0.82
CA HIS A 35 2.73 -9.88 -0.10
C HIS A 35 4.08 -9.83 0.61
N ASP A 36 5.04 -10.60 0.10
CA ASP A 36 6.44 -10.48 0.52
C ASP A 36 6.97 -9.08 0.14
N GLY A 37 7.76 -8.47 1.03
CA GLY A 37 8.34 -7.15 0.79
C GLY A 37 9.19 -7.11 -0.48
N GLU A 38 9.86 -8.20 -0.84
CA GLU A 38 10.65 -8.32 -2.08
C GLU A 38 9.78 -8.26 -3.33
N ASP A 39 8.55 -8.78 -3.28
CA ASP A 39 7.62 -8.73 -4.42
C ASP A 39 7.08 -7.32 -4.62
N ILE A 40 6.80 -6.60 -3.53
CA ILE A 40 6.42 -5.18 -3.59
C ILE A 40 7.55 -4.32 -4.14
N LEU A 41 8.80 -4.58 -3.75
CA LEU A 41 9.96 -3.84 -4.23
C LEU A 41 10.24 -4.03 -5.71
N ARG A 42 9.73 -5.11 -6.33
CA ARG A 42 9.86 -5.40 -7.76
C ARG A 42 8.78 -4.74 -8.61
N LEU A 43 7.74 -4.16 -7.99
CA LEU A 43 6.71 -3.41 -8.68
C LEU A 43 7.31 -2.10 -9.19
N THR A 44 7.53 -2.01 -10.50
CA THR A 44 8.22 -0.88 -11.14
C THR A 44 7.31 0.00 -11.99
N ASP A 45 6.09 -0.48 -12.28
CA ASP A 45 5.12 0.24 -13.07
C ASP A 45 3.71 0.14 -12.46
N TYR A 46 2.83 1.01 -12.96
CA TYR A 46 1.46 1.13 -12.49
C TYR A 46 0.64 -0.13 -12.75
N ASP A 47 0.82 -0.78 -13.89
CA ASP A 47 0.03 -1.95 -14.27
C ASP A 47 0.36 -3.15 -13.37
N ALA A 48 1.65 -3.34 -13.06
CA ALA A 48 2.11 -4.34 -12.10
C ALA A 48 1.57 -4.06 -10.68
N PHE A 49 1.51 -2.79 -10.27
CA PHE A 49 0.92 -2.41 -8.99
C PHE A 49 -0.59 -2.71 -8.94
N ILE A 50 -1.34 -2.38 -9.99
CA ILE A 50 -2.77 -2.69 -10.05
C ILE A 50 -3.01 -4.20 -10.05
N GLY A 51 -2.26 -4.96 -10.85
CA GLY A 51 -2.34 -6.42 -10.86
C GLY A 51 -2.03 -7.06 -9.49
N CYS A 52 -1.17 -6.44 -8.69
CA CYS A 52 -0.87 -6.88 -7.33
C CYS A 52 -2.07 -6.72 -6.38
N ILE A 53 -2.84 -5.63 -6.48
CA ILE A 53 -3.93 -5.33 -5.56
C ILE A 53 -5.32 -5.85 -5.98
N GLU A 54 -5.47 -6.28 -7.24
CA GLU A 54 -6.71 -6.84 -7.80
C GLU A 54 -6.75 -8.38 -7.83
N GLY A 55 -5.65 -9.04 -7.44
CA GLY A 55 -5.43 -10.49 -7.50
C GLY A 55 -6.39 -11.35 -6.68
#